data_AF-X1QYZ0-F1
#
_entry.id   AF-X1QYZ0-F1
#
_cell.length_a   1.000
_cell.length_b   1.000
_cell.length_c   1.000
_cell.angle_alpha   90.00
_cell.angle_beta   90.00
_cell.angle_gamma   90.00
#
_symmetry.space_group_name_H-M   'P 1'
#
loop_
_entity.id
_entity.type
_entity.pdbx_description
1 polymer ?
#
loop_
_entity_poly.entity_id
_entity_poly.type
_entity_poly.pdbx_seq_one_letter_code
_entity_poly.pdbx_strand_id
1 'polypeptide(L)'
;IGGVCLNTGCIPTKTLLHSAKTLQLCREAENYGIKTGKLEIDYGHIRKRKKEVIALLTKGVEGKLKRSGVEMIWGEGRLTAKNIVTVNKKDYETKNILIATGSSPAVPPIKGIDSSKVLDSTAILELNKIPESIAIVGAGAIGLEFAYFFNKMGTEVKIIEMLPHIAYQIDTEISSYLLKSLENEGIDFALASKVTKIDKNGISYTRENGKTEMMQSEFVLNATGRKPNLENIGLDEIGVLY
;
A
#
# COMPACT_ATOMS: atom_id res chain seq x y z
N ILE A 1 -10.18 -9.16 -11.86
CA ILE A 1 -10.00 -10.46 -11.16
C ILE A 1 -8.65 -10.51 -10.46
N GLY A 2 -8.49 -11.34 -9.42
CA GLY A 2 -7.23 -11.49 -8.67
C GLY A 2 -7.08 -10.65 -7.39
N GLY A 3 -8.10 -9.83 -7.07
CA GLY A 3 -8.17 -9.08 -5.81
C GLY A 3 -7.08 -8.02 -5.63
N VAL A 4 -6.94 -7.50 -4.41
CA VAL A 4 -5.99 -6.43 -4.06
C VAL A 4 -4.56 -6.88 -4.30
N CYS A 5 -4.16 -8.05 -3.81
CA CYS A 5 -2.75 -8.47 -3.84
C CYS A 5 -2.17 -8.49 -5.27
N LEU A 6 -2.97 -8.87 -6.27
CA LEU A 6 -2.55 -8.87 -7.67
C LEU A 6 -2.59 -7.48 -8.31
N ASN A 7 -3.65 -6.71 -8.08
CA ASN A 7 -3.91 -5.50 -8.86
C ASN A 7 -3.37 -4.23 -8.21
N THR A 8 -3.43 -4.12 -6.89
CA THR A 8 -3.18 -2.88 -6.13
C THR A 8 -2.45 -3.11 -4.79
N GLY A 9 -1.74 -4.23 -4.67
CA GLY A 9 -1.05 -4.62 -3.44
C GLY A 9 0.28 -5.29 -3.71
N CYS A 10 0.43 -6.55 -3.29
CA CYS A 10 1.69 -7.28 -3.29
C CYS A 10 2.44 -7.24 -4.62
N ILE A 11 1.80 -7.64 -5.72
CA ILE A 11 2.43 -7.76 -7.04
C ILE A 11 2.96 -6.41 -7.55
N PRO A 12 2.16 -5.33 -7.62
CA PRO A 12 2.69 -4.04 -8.04
C PRO A 12 3.80 -3.54 -7.11
N THR A 13 3.63 -3.63 -5.78
CA THR A 13 4.63 -3.13 -4.83
C THR A 13 5.93 -3.92 -4.91
N LYS A 14 5.89 -5.25 -4.99
CA LYS A 14 7.11 -6.08 -5.16
C LYS A 14 7.77 -5.85 -6.51
N THR A 15 6.99 -5.54 -7.55
CA THR A 15 7.54 -5.15 -8.84
C THR A 15 8.33 -3.84 -8.71
N LEU A 16 7.77 -2.82 -8.06
CA LEU A 16 8.44 -1.54 -7.80
C LEU A 16 9.69 -1.71 -6.93
N LEU A 17 9.58 -2.43 -5.82
CA LEU A 17 10.70 -2.71 -4.91
C LEU A 17 11.84 -3.44 -5.60
N HIS A 18 11.53 -4.34 -6.54
CA HIS A 18 12.58 -5.00 -7.31
C HIS A 18 13.38 -3.99 -8.15
N SER A 19 12.72 -3.01 -8.79
CA SER A 19 13.43 -1.93 -9.49
C SER A 19 14.32 -1.11 -8.54
N ALA A 20 13.84 -0.79 -7.34
CA ALA A 20 14.63 -0.09 -6.32
C ALA A 20 15.85 -0.94 -5.86
N LYS A 21 15.67 -2.25 -5.68
CA LYS A 21 16.76 -3.16 -5.32
C LYS A 21 17.79 -3.27 -6.44
N THR A 22 17.37 -3.34 -7.70
CA THR A 22 18.28 -3.33 -8.85
C THR A 22 19.12 -2.05 -8.87
N LEU A 23 18.49 -0.88 -8.66
CA LEU A 23 19.19 0.39 -8.58
C LEU A 23 20.21 0.41 -7.43
N GLN A 24 19.85 -0.11 -6.25
CA GLN A 24 20.78 -0.24 -5.13
C GLN A 24 21.99 -1.12 -5.48
N LEU A 25 21.77 -2.28 -6.09
CA LEU A 25 22.86 -3.17 -6.52
C LEU A 25 23.79 -2.48 -7.53
N CYS A 26 23.26 -1.69 -8.45
CA CYS A 26 24.08 -0.91 -9.38
C CYS A 26 24.90 0.18 -8.68
N ARG A 27 24.36 0.81 -7.63
CA ARG A 27 25.09 1.80 -6.82
C ARG A 27 26.20 1.16 -5.97
N GLU A 28 25.97 -0.07 -5.50
CA GLU A 28 26.92 -0.83 -4.68
C GLU A 28 27.90 -1.67 -5.51
N ALA A 29 27.78 -1.66 -6.84
CA ALA A 29 28.54 -2.53 -7.74
C ALA A 29 30.06 -2.37 -7.59
N GLU A 30 30.54 -1.18 -7.23
CA GLU A 30 31.96 -0.90 -7.04
C GLU A 30 32.56 -1.67 -5.86
N ASN A 31 31.77 -1.98 -4.82
CA ASN A 31 32.21 -2.84 -3.70
C ASN A 31 32.55 -4.26 -4.18
N TYR A 32 32.08 -4.66 -5.36
CA TYR A 32 32.34 -5.93 -6.01
C TYR A 32 33.32 -5.80 -7.19
N GLY A 33 34.01 -4.66 -7.31
CA GLY A 33 34.97 -4.39 -8.38
C GLY A 33 34.32 -4.08 -9.74
N ILE A 34 33.01 -3.83 -9.78
CA ILE A 34 32.27 -3.52 -11.02
C ILE A 34 32.05 -2.02 -11.10
N LYS A 35 32.61 -1.38 -12.12
CA LYS A 35 32.38 0.04 -12.40
C LYS A 35 31.09 0.24 -13.17
N THR A 36 30.19 1.03 -12.62
CA THR A 36 29.00 1.53 -13.32
C THR A 36 29.23 2.95 -13.81
N GLY A 37 28.59 3.33 -14.92
CA GLY A 37 28.52 4.72 -15.35
C GLY A 37 27.51 5.50 -14.52
N LYS A 38 27.18 6.72 -14.97
CA LYS A 38 26.06 7.48 -14.39
C LYS A 38 24.76 6.68 -14.51
N LEU A 39 24.07 6.49 -13.40
CA LEU A 39 22.77 5.82 -13.35
C LEU A 39 21.65 6.82 -13.58
N GLU A 40 20.72 6.47 -14.47
CA GLU A 40 19.53 7.29 -14.78
C GLU A 40 18.26 6.48 -14.53
N ILE A 41 17.24 7.13 -13.97
CA ILE A 41 15.99 6.47 -13.56
C ILE A 41 14.90 6.82 -14.57
N ASP A 42 14.49 5.85 -15.38
CA ASP A 42 13.28 5.95 -16.21
C ASP A 42 12.06 5.45 -15.41
N TYR A 43 11.42 6.37 -14.67
CA TYR A 43 10.23 6.04 -13.90
C TYR A 43 9.03 5.64 -14.79
N GLY A 44 8.95 6.17 -16.01
CA GLY A 44 7.93 5.80 -16.98
C GLY A 44 8.03 4.31 -17.35
N HIS A 45 9.24 3.83 -17.59
CA HIS A 45 9.51 2.42 -17.87
C HIS A 45 9.23 1.53 -16.65
N ILE A 46 9.61 1.95 -15.44
CA ILE A 46 9.30 1.22 -14.19
C ILE A 46 7.78 1.02 -14.05
N ARG A 47 6.99 2.07 -14.27
CA ARG A 47 5.52 2.01 -14.23
C ARG A 47 4.94 1.14 -15.33
N LYS A 48 5.48 1.20 -16.54
CA LYS A 48 5.06 0.36 -17.66
C LYS A 48 5.28 -1.13 -17.33
N ARG A 49 6.46 -1.50 -16.86
CA ARG A 49 6.79 -2.87 -16.43
C ARG A 49 5.84 -3.37 -15.34
N LYS A 50 5.52 -2.52 -14.34
CA LYS A 50 4.51 -2.81 -13.31
C LYS A 50 3.17 -3.20 -13.95
N LYS A 51 2.66 -2.42 -14.90
CA LYS A 51 1.38 -2.68 -15.58
C LYS A 51 1.42 -3.96 -16.41
N GLU A 52 2.52 -4.24 -17.09
CA GLU A 52 2.71 -5.47 -17.88
C GLU A 52 2.70 -6.73 -17.01
N VAL A 53 3.39 -6.70 -15.86
CA VAL A 53 3.40 -7.81 -14.89
C VAL A 53 1.99 -8.09 -14.37
N ILE A 54 1.24 -7.06 -13.98
CA ILE A 54 -0.14 -7.21 -13.53
C ILE A 54 -1.01 -7.79 -14.65
N ALA A 55 -0.93 -7.25 -15.86
CA ALA A 55 -1.73 -7.70 -17.00
C ALA A 55 -1.46 -9.18 -17.34
N LEU A 56 -0.19 -9.60 -17.33
CA LEU A 56 0.21 -10.99 -17.56
C LEU A 56 -0.40 -11.91 -16.50
N LEU A 57 -0.23 -11.58 -15.23
CA LEU A 57 -0.68 -12.42 -14.13
C LEU A 57 -2.21 -12.46 -14.01
N THR A 58 -2.90 -11.34 -14.26
CA THR A 58 -4.37 -11.28 -14.29
C THR A 58 -4.93 -12.17 -15.40
N LYS A 59 -4.36 -12.12 -16.62
CA LYS A 59 -4.71 -13.05 -17.71
C LYS A 59 -4.44 -14.51 -17.33
N GLY A 60 -3.33 -14.78 -16.63
CA GLY A 60 -2.98 -16.10 -16.14
C GLY A 60 -4.01 -16.67 -15.16
N VAL A 61 -4.47 -15.86 -14.20
CA VAL A 61 -5.53 -16.23 -13.23
C VAL A 61 -6.85 -16.50 -13.95
N GLU A 62 -7.26 -15.59 -14.84
CA GLU A 62 -8.50 -15.76 -15.62
C GLU A 62 -8.46 -17.06 -16.44
N GLY A 63 -7.35 -17.34 -17.12
CA GLY A 63 -7.18 -18.57 -17.90
C GLY A 63 -7.22 -19.85 -17.05
N LYS A 64 -6.67 -19.82 -15.82
CA LYS A 64 -6.75 -20.95 -14.88
C LYS A 64 -8.19 -21.23 -14.46
N LEU A 65 -8.94 -20.19 -14.08
CA LEU A 65 -10.33 -20.33 -13.64
C LEU A 65 -11.22 -20.88 -14.77
N LYS A 66 -11.07 -20.36 -15.99
CA LYS A 66 -11.77 -20.91 -17.17
C LYS A 66 -11.48 -22.38 -17.40
N ARG A 67 -10.20 -22.81 -17.33
CA ARG A 67 -9.82 -24.23 -17.50
C ARG A 67 -10.34 -25.13 -16.38
N SER A 68 -10.55 -24.59 -15.19
CA SER A 68 -11.17 -25.29 -14.06
C SER A 68 -12.70 -25.33 -14.14
N GLY A 69 -13.32 -24.80 -15.20
CA GLY A 69 -14.77 -24.77 -15.35
C GLY A 69 -15.48 -23.77 -14.42
N VAL A 70 -14.75 -22.79 -13.88
CA VAL A 70 -15.33 -21.77 -13.00
C VAL A 70 -16.08 -20.73 -13.84
N GLU A 71 -17.37 -20.59 -13.58
CA GLU A 71 -18.16 -19.47 -14.12
C GLU A 71 -17.75 -18.17 -13.41
N MET A 72 -17.41 -17.14 -14.18
CA MET A 72 -17.03 -15.84 -13.66
C MET A 72 -18.14 -14.83 -13.96
N ILE A 73 -18.73 -14.29 -12.91
CA ILE A 73 -19.79 -13.28 -12.98
C ILE A 73 -19.18 -11.94 -12.59
N TRP A 74 -19.31 -10.94 -13.46
CA TRP A 74 -18.78 -9.59 -13.23
C TRP A 74 -19.86 -8.66 -12.67
N GLY A 75 -19.67 -8.19 -11.46
CA GLY A 75 -20.56 -7.23 -10.78
C GLY A 75 -20.36 -7.26 -9.27
N GLU A 76 -21.06 -6.38 -8.57
CA GLU A 76 -21.11 -6.41 -7.11
C GLU A 76 -22.11 -7.48 -6.67
N GLY A 77 -21.64 -8.43 -5.88
CA GLY A 77 -22.47 -9.50 -5.32
C GLY A 77 -22.98 -9.13 -3.94
N ARG A 78 -24.29 -9.20 -3.76
CA ARG A 78 -24.96 -8.97 -2.48
C ARG A 78 -25.74 -10.21 -2.07
N LEU A 79 -25.62 -10.60 -0.81
CA LEU A 79 -26.49 -11.61 -0.21
C LEU A 79 -27.89 -11.04 -0.04
N THR A 80 -28.88 -11.72 -0.61
CA THR A 80 -30.30 -11.36 -0.48
C THR A 80 -31.08 -12.42 0.30
N ALA A 81 -30.52 -13.63 0.41
CA ALA A 81 -30.96 -14.69 1.31
C ALA A 81 -29.78 -15.61 1.63
N LYS A 82 -29.95 -16.56 2.57
CA LYS A 82 -28.91 -17.51 3.01
C LYS A 82 -28.17 -18.23 1.88
N ASN A 83 -28.86 -18.50 0.77
CA ASN A 83 -28.39 -19.30 -0.36
C ASN A 83 -28.48 -18.54 -1.70
N ILE A 84 -28.74 -17.23 -1.67
CA ILE A 84 -28.96 -16.42 -2.87
C ILE A 84 -28.00 -15.23 -2.87
N VAL A 85 -27.22 -15.12 -3.94
CA VAL A 85 -26.40 -13.94 -4.26
C VAL A 85 -27.03 -13.23 -5.45
N THR A 86 -27.33 -11.95 -5.31
CA THR A 86 -27.79 -11.10 -6.40
C THR A 86 -26.59 -10.36 -7.00
N VAL A 87 -26.42 -10.45 -8.33
CA VAL A 87 -25.42 -9.69 -9.09
C VAL A 87 -26.11 -9.07 -10.30
N ASN A 88 -25.97 -7.76 -10.51
CA ASN A 88 -26.61 -7.05 -11.63
C ASN A 88 -28.12 -7.32 -11.76
N LYS A 89 -28.85 -7.34 -10.63
CA LYS A 89 -30.29 -7.67 -10.54
C LYS A 89 -30.67 -9.09 -10.97
N LYS A 90 -29.70 -10.00 -11.11
CA LYS A 90 -29.94 -11.41 -11.36
C LYS A 90 -29.56 -12.21 -10.12
N ASP A 91 -30.44 -13.11 -9.72
CA ASP A 91 -30.24 -13.98 -8.57
C ASP A 91 -29.53 -15.27 -8.99
N TYR A 92 -28.60 -15.70 -8.13
CA TYR A 92 -27.83 -16.92 -8.26
C TYR A 92 -28.02 -17.74 -6.98
N GLU A 93 -28.67 -18.88 -7.12
CA GLU A 93 -28.87 -19.82 -6.03
C GLU A 93 -27.68 -20.78 -5.90
N THR A 94 -27.21 -21.01 -4.68
CA THR A 94 -26.10 -21.92 -4.40
C THR A 94 -26.26 -22.64 -3.06
N LYS A 95 -25.62 -23.79 -2.92
CA LYS A 95 -25.62 -24.57 -1.66
C LYS A 95 -24.68 -23.97 -0.62
N ASN A 96 -23.55 -23.43 -1.05
CA ASN A 96 -22.49 -22.92 -0.18
C ASN A 96 -22.00 -21.57 -0.71
N ILE A 97 -21.69 -20.66 0.21
CA ILE A 97 -21.18 -19.32 -0.09
C ILE A 97 -19.88 -19.10 0.70
N LEU A 98 -18.82 -18.68 0.00
CA LEU A 98 -17.58 -18.22 0.61
C LEU A 98 -17.49 -16.69 0.47
N ILE A 99 -17.46 -15.98 1.61
CA ILE A 99 -17.24 -14.53 1.63
C ILE A 99 -15.73 -14.25 1.56
N ALA A 100 -15.29 -13.68 0.45
CA ALA A 100 -13.89 -13.38 0.16
C ALA A 100 -13.71 -11.93 -0.32
N THR A 101 -14.43 -10.98 0.28
CA THR A 101 -14.50 -9.56 -0.12
C THR A 101 -13.26 -8.75 0.23
N GLY A 102 -12.34 -9.32 1.01
CA GLY A 102 -11.04 -8.75 1.30
C GLY A 102 -11.10 -7.51 2.19
N SER A 103 -10.22 -6.54 1.93
CA SER A 103 -10.06 -5.32 2.72
C SER A 103 -9.73 -4.11 1.87
N SER A 104 -10.01 -2.92 2.40
CA SER A 104 -9.69 -1.62 1.80
C SER A 104 -8.77 -0.81 2.73
N PRO A 105 -8.02 0.19 2.23
CA PRO A 105 -7.25 1.09 3.08
C PRO A 105 -8.14 1.73 4.17
N ALA A 106 -7.66 1.77 5.40
CA ALA A 106 -8.36 2.44 6.49
C ALA A 106 -8.20 3.96 6.36
N VAL A 107 -9.22 4.73 6.75
CA VAL A 107 -9.19 6.19 6.77
C VAL A 107 -9.32 6.64 8.23
N PRO A 108 -8.23 7.04 8.89
CA PRO A 108 -8.27 7.51 10.27
C PRO A 108 -8.93 8.90 10.35
N PRO A 109 -9.50 9.28 11.51
CA PRO A 109 -10.16 10.58 11.71
C PRO A 109 -9.14 11.71 11.89
N ILE A 110 -8.34 11.98 10.85
CA ILE A 110 -7.33 13.04 10.81
C ILE A 110 -7.89 14.21 10.01
N LYS A 111 -7.77 15.44 10.53
CA LYS A 111 -8.22 16.63 9.81
C LYS A 111 -7.41 16.81 8.51
N GLY A 112 -8.09 16.84 7.37
CA GLY A 112 -7.49 17.00 6.04
C GLY A 112 -6.99 15.71 5.38
N ILE A 113 -7.35 14.53 5.92
CA ILE A 113 -7.03 13.22 5.35
C ILE A 113 -7.65 12.99 3.95
N ASP A 114 -8.70 13.75 3.63
CA ASP A 114 -9.45 13.75 2.38
C ASP A 114 -8.87 14.69 1.30
N SER A 115 -7.78 15.39 1.62
CA SER A 115 -7.07 16.25 0.67
C SER A 115 -6.55 15.47 -0.55
N SER A 116 -6.54 16.09 -1.72
CA SER A 116 -5.99 15.51 -2.96
C SER A 116 -4.48 15.18 -2.90
N LYS A 117 -3.77 15.73 -1.90
CA LYS A 117 -2.37 15.38 -1.62
C LYS A 117 -2.20 14.04 -0.88
N VAL A 118 -3.28 13.54 -0.26
CA VAL A 118 -3.26 12.29 0.49
C VAL A 118 -3.56 11.13 -0.45
N LEU A 119 -2.63 10.18 -0.50
CA LEU A 119 -2.71 8.96 -1.28
C LEU A 119 -2.89 7.80 -0.32
N ASP A 120 -3.70 6.81 -0.70
CA ASP A 120 -3.68 5.50 -0.06
C ASP A 120 -2.72 4.55 -0.80
N SER A 121 -2.62 3.30 -0.32
CA SER A 121 -1.79 2.26 -0.94
C SER A 121 -2.16 1.94 -2.39
N THR A 122 -3.37 2.26 -2.84
CA THR A 122 -3.83 2.06 -4.21
C THR A 122 -3.45 3.25 -5.09
N ALA A 123 -3.79 4.46 -4.66
CA ALA A 123 -3.55 5.70 -5.40
C ALA A 123 -2.05 5.95 -5.62
N ILE A 124 -1.21 5.64 -4.64
CA ILE A 124 0.24 5.82 -4.74
C ILE A 124 0.87 4.98 -5.86
N LEU A 125 0.27 3.83 -6.19
CA LEU A 125 0.76 2.99 -7.28
C LEU A 125 0.56 3.64 -8.65
N GLU A 126 -0.39 4.56 -8.79
CA GLU A 126 -0.69 5.23 -10.05
C GLU A 126 0.06 6.55 -10.25
N LEU A 127 0.80 7.02 -9.24
CA LEU A 127 1.62 8.23 -9.30
C LEU A 127 2.50 8.22 -10.55
N ASN A 128 2.50 9.33 -11.29
CA ASN A 128 3.13 9.42 -12.62
C ASN A 128 4.52 10.06 -12.61
N LYS A 129 4.97 10.53 -11.45
CA LYS A 129 6.30 11.10 -11.23
C LYS A 129 6.87 10.60 -9.90
N ILE A 130 8.19 10.70 -9.75
CA ILE A 130 8.86 10.57 -8.45
C ILE A 130 8.63 11.90 -7.72
N PRO A 131 8.04 11.91 -6.52
CA PRO A 131 7.82 13.14 -5.77
C PRO A 131 9.14 13.64 -5.18
N GLU A 132 9.23 14.95 -4.96
CA GLU A 132 10.39 15.55 -4.28
C GLU A 132 10.44 15.13 -2.81
N SER A 133 9.27 15.11 -2.16
CA SER A 133 9.12 14.70 -0.76
C SER A 133 7.82 13.94 -0.51
N ILE A 134 7.85 12.98 0.40
CA ILE A 134 6.67 12.23 0.84
C ILE A 134 6.68 12.02 2.36
N ALA A 135 5.57 12.40 3.00
CA ALA A 135 5.29 12.03 4.38
C ALA A 135 4.45 10.75 4.40
N ILE A 136 4.79 9.80 5.27
CA ILE A 136 4.08 8.52 5.38
C ILE A 136 3.49 8.40 6.77
N VAL A 137 2.17 8.23 6.87
CA VAL A 137 1.46 8.03 8.13
C VAL A 137 1.30 6.54 8.36
N GLY A 138 2.06 6.00 9.31
CA GLY A 138 2.10 4.58 9.64
C GLY A 138 3.36 3.87 9.14
N ALA A 139 4.06 3.22 10.07
CA ALA A 139 5.28 2.40 9.88
C ALA A 139 4.98 0.89 9.86
N GLY A 140 3.79 0.52 9.39
CA GLY A 140 3.49 -0.87 9.02
C GLY A 140 4.19 -1.27 7.70
N ALA A 141 4.05 -2.53 7.29
CA ALA A 141 4.72 -3.06 6.09
C ALA A 141 4.50 -2.20 4.83
N ILE A 142 3.28 -1.71 4.59
CA ILE A 142 2.97 -0.84 3.45
C ILE A 142 3.79 0.46 3.50
N GLY A 143 3.82 1.13 4.66
CA GLY A 143 4.55 2.38 4.83
C GLY A 143 6.06 2.19 4.65
N LEU A 144 6.62 1.15 5.26
CA LEU A 144 8.06 0.83 5.15
C LEU A 144 8.47 0.47 3.72
N GLU A 145 7.65 -0.29 2.99
CA GLU A 145 7.92 -0.66 1.60
C GLU A 145 7.94 0.57 0.67
N PHE A 146 6.94 1.45 0.78
CA PHE A 146 6.94 2.67 -0.02
C PHE A 146 8.01 3.67 0.41
N ALA A 147 8.32 3.74 1.71
CA ALA A 147 9.43 4.55 2.21
C ALA A 147 10.75 4.15 1.55
N TYR A 148 11.07 2.86 1.58
CA TYR A 148 12.26 2.33 0.93
C TYR A 148 12.25 2.59 -0.58
N PHE A 149 11.13 2.31 -1.26
CA PHE A 149 11.04 2.53 -2.70
C PHE A 149 11.33 3.99 -3.09
N PHE A 150 10.63 4.95 -2.48
CA PHE A 150 10.78 6.37 -2.83
C PHE A 150 12.13 6.94 -2.40
N ASN A 151 12.67 6.56 -1.24
CA ASN A 151 14.02 6.94 -0.83
C ASN A 151 15.06 6.48 -1.86
N LYS A 152 14.98 5.23 -2.35
CA LYS A 152 15.92 4.75 -3.38
C LYS A 152 15.79 5.53 -4.70
N MET A 153 14.59 6.01 -5.02
CA MET A 153 14.33 6.86 -6.18
C MET A 153 14.77 8.33 -5.99
N GLY A 154 15.24 8.70 -4.80
CA GLY A 154 15.77 10.04 -4.49
C GLY A 154 14.77 11.01 -3.85
N THR A 155 13.60 10.52 -3.43
CA THR A 155 12.61 11.30 -2.69
C THR A 155 13.03 11.50 -1.23
N GLU A 156 12.80 12.69 -0.66
CA GLU A 156 12.88 12.92 0.78
C GLU A 156 11.71 12.21 1.49
N VAL A 157 12.00 11.24 2.35
CA VAL A 157 10.97 10.41 3.00
C VAL A 157 11.00 10.61 4.50
N LYS A 158 9.83 10.87 5.08
CA LYS A 158 9.63 10.80 6.54
C LYS A 158 8.44 9.94 6.89
N ILE A 159 8.62 9.02 7.82
CA ILE A 159 7.55 8.22 8.40
C ILE A 159 7.14 8.80 9.75
N ILE A 160 5.85 9.04 9.94
CA ILE A 160 5.25 9.46 11.20
C ILE A 160 4.41 8.30 11.72
N GLU A 161 4.81 7.77 12.87
CA GLU A 161 4.21 6.59 13.50
C GLU A 161 3.77 6.93 14.92
N MET A 162 2.55 6.51 15.27
CA MET A 162 1.97 6.74 16.58
C MET A 162 2.61 5.84 17.65
N LEU A 163 3.05 4.64 17.26
CA LEU A 163 3.73 3.68 18.13
C LEU A 163 5.22 4.02 18.34
N PRO A 164 5.85 3.54 19.42
CA PRO A 164 7.27 3.77 19.69
C PRO A 164 8.21 2.88 18.85
N HIS A 165 7.68 1.97 18.02
CA HIS A 165 8.43 1.05 17.18
C HIS A 165 7.78 0.89 15.80
N ILE A 166 8.59 0.53 14.81
CA ILE A 166 8.11 0.20 13.46
C ILE A 166 7.69 -1.27 13.38
N ALA A 167 7.00 -1.65 12.29
CA ALA A 167 6.67 -3.04 11.99
C ALA A 167 6.04 -3.78 13.19
N TYR A 168 4.99 -3.21 13.79
CA TYR A 168 4.37 -3.63 15.05
C TYR A 168 3.99 -5.13 15.18
N GLN A 169 3.93 -5.86 14.07
CA GLN A 169 3.63 -7.30 14.05
C GLN A 169 4.88 -8.19 14.19
N ILE A 170 6.07 -7.58 14.22
CA ILE A 170 7.37 -8.25 14.25
C ILE A 170 7.99 -8.05 15.63
N ASP A 171 8.82 -9.01 16.04
CA ASP A 171 9.66 -8.91 17.23
C ASP A 171 10.43 -7.57 17.28
N THR A 172 10.51 -7.00 18.48
CA THR A 172 11.06 -5.67 18.71
C THR A 172 12.56 -5.56 18.46
N GLU A 173 13.33 -6.64 18.63
CA GLU A 173 14.76 -6.64 18.32
C GLU A 173 14.98 -6.56 16.81
N ILE A 174 14.19 -7.34 16.04
CA ILE A 174 14.22 -7.33 14.58
C ILE A 174 13.75 -5.97 14.05
N SER A 175 12.66 -5.43 14.58
CA SER A 175 12.15 -4.13 14.14
C SER A 175 13.12 -2.99 14.45
N SER A 176 13.85 -3.05 15.57
CA SER A 176 14.90 -2.09 15.93
C SER A 176 16.10 -2.17 14.99
N TYR A 177 16.51 -3.38 14.58
CA TYR A 177 17.56 -3.54 13.57
C TYR A 177 17.13 -2.99 12.20
N LEU A 178 15.90 -3.26 11.80
CA LEU A 178 15.33 -2.73 10.56
C LEU A 178 15.25 -1.20 10.58
N LEU A 179 14.82 -0.60 11.70
CA LEU A 179 14.76 0.85 11.87
C LEU A 179 16.14 1.48 11.63
N LYS A 180 17.16 1.01 12.34
CA LYS A 180 18.54 1.51 12.17
C LYS A 180 19.04 1.35 10.74
N SER A 181 18.72 0.23 10.09
CA SER A 181 19.08 -0.01 8.69
C SER A 181 18.43 1.02 7.76
N LEU A 182 17.14 1.32 7.94
CA LEU A 182 16.41 2.29 7.13
C LEU A 182 16.83 3.75 7.41
N GLU A 183 17.15 4.08 8.65
CA GLU A 183 17.71 5.38 9.04
C GLU A 183 19.08 5.61 8.38
N ASN A 184 19.94 4.58 8.37
CA ASN A 184 21.24 4.63 7.68
C ASN A 184 21.11 4.80 6.16
N GLU A 185 19.98 4.39 5.59
CA GLU A 185 19.64 4.60 4.19
C GLU A 185 19.04 6.00 3.90
N GLY A 186 18.88 6.83 4.94
CA GLY A 186 18.39 8.20 4.85
C GLY A 186 16.87 8.35 4.88
N ILE A 187 16.16 7.42 5.51
CA ILE A 187 14.72 7.56 5.79
C ILE A 187 14.55 8.15 7.18
N ASP A 188 13.80 9.25 7.29
CA ASP A 188 13.53 9.91 8.55
C ASP A 188 12.34 9.28 9.28
N PHE A 189 12.41 9.21 10.61
CA PHE A 189 11.34 8.68 11.45
C PHE A 189 10.92 9.67 12.55
N ALA A 190 9.61 9.78 12.75
CA ALA A 190 8.98 10.38 13.91
C ALA A 190 8.11 9.31 14.58
N LEU A 191 8.72 8.50 15.44
CA LEU A 191 8.02 7.51 16.27
C LEU A 191 7.35 8.19 17.47
N ALA A 192 6.43 7.47 18.14
CA ALA A 192 5.64 8.00 19.26
C ALA A 192 5.02 9.38 18.95
N SER A 193 4.50 9.52 17.72
CA SER A 193 4.06 10.79 17.15
C SER A 193 2.67 10.67 16.52
N LYS A 194 1.73 11.47 17.03
CA LYS A 194 0.34 11.49 16.55
C LYS A 194 0.16 12.58 15.50
N VAL A 195 -0.24 12.19 14.29
CA VAL A 195 -0.65 13.16 13.26
C VAL A 195 -1.92 13.87 13.70
N THR A 196 -1.92 15.20 13.64
CA THR A 196 -3.04 16.05 14.09
C THR A 196 -3.75 16.71 12.93
N LYS A 197 -3.04 17.07 11.87
CA LYS A 197 -3.58 17.81 10.73
C LYS A 197 -2.75 17.60 9.47
N ILE A 198 -3.42 17.56 8.33
CA ILE A 198 -2.83 17.67 7.00
C ILE A 198 -3.45 18.90 6.33
N ASP A 199 -2.62 19.80 5.80
CA ASP A 199 -3.09 20.96 5.05
C ASP A 199 -2.12 21.34 3.91
N LYS A 200 -2.34 22.52 3.31
CA LYS A 200 -1.52 23.01 2.19
C LYS A 200 -0.03 23.15 2.54
N ASN A 201 0.29 23.41 3.81
CA ASN A 201 1.64 23.58 4.33
C ASN A 201 2.30 22.24 4.70
N GLY A 202 1.59 21.11 4.57
CA GLY A 202 2.12 19.78 4.84
C GLY A 202 1.41 19.07 5.98
N ILE A 203 2.17 18.30 6.75
CA ILE A 203 1.65 17.44 7.83
C ILE A 203 2.14 17.94 9.19
N SER A 204 1.21 18.11 10.13
CA SER A 204 1.50 18.43 11.53
C SER A 204 1.30 17.20 12.40
N TYR A 205 2.22 17.00 13.34
CA TYR A 205 2.16 15.91 14.30
C TYR A 205 2.67 16.36 15.66
N THR A 206 2.15 15.72 16.72
CA THR A 206 2.55 15.97 18.10
C THR A 206 3.30 14.75 18.62
N ARG A 207 4.52 14.97 19.11
CA ARG A 207 5.33 13.93 19.77
C ARG A 207 4.78 13.64 21.16
N GLU A 208 5.19 12.50 21.72
CA GLU A 208 4.82 12.08 23.09
C GLU A 208 5.15 13.15 24.16
N ASN A 209 6.22 13.92 23.98
CA ASN A 209 6.58 15.03 24.87
C ASN A 209 5.71 16.30 24.72
N GLY A 210 4.64 16.25 23.93
CA GLY A 210 3.74 17.37 23.66
C GLY A 210 4.25 18.38 22.63
N LYS A 211 5.50 18.27 22.15
CA LYS A 211 6.04 19.15 21.13
C LYS A 211 5.33 18.88 19.80
N THR A 212 4.82 19.95 19.19
CA THR A 212 4.24 19.90 17.84
C THR A 212 5.30 20.24 16.80
N GLU A 213 5.37 19.44 15.76
CA GLU A 213 6.25 19.61 14.61
C GLU A 213 5.43 19.59 13.32
N MET A 214 6.03 20.11 12.25
CA MET A 214 5.45 20.12 10.92
C MET A 214 6.50 19.71 9.91
N MET A 215 6.09 18.94 8.91
CA MET A 215 6.88 18.61 7.74
C MET A 215 6.14 19.10 6.49
N GLN A 216 6.82 19.90 5.68
CA GLN A 216 6.37 20.16 4.32
C GLN A 216 6.57 18.90 3.48
N SER A 217 5.53 18.49 2.75
CA SER A 217 5.62 17.34 1.84
C SER A 217 4.79 17.59 0.60
N GLU A 218 5.26 17.08 -0.53
CA GLU A 218 4.52 17.13 -1.79
C GLU A 218 3.27 16.24 -1.72
N PHE A 219 3.46 15.00 -1.26
CA PHE A 219 2.39 14.03 -1.04
C PHE A 219 2.44 13.46 0.38
N VAL A 220 1.29 12.96 0.82
CA VAL A 220 1.17 12.19 2.05
C VAL A 220 0.65 10.79 1.69
N LEU A 221 1.30 9.73 2.16
CA LEU A 221 0.78 8.37 2.09
C LEU A 221 0.07 8.03 3.41
N ASN A 222 -1.22 7.73 3.33
CA ASN A 222 -1.95 7.08 4.40
C ASN A 222 -1.69 5.56 4.36
N ALA A 223 -0.90 5.08 5.31
CA ALA A 223 -0.56 3.66 5.50
C ALA A 223 -0.97 3.15 6.90
N THR A 224 -2.02 3.71 7.50
CA THR A 224 -2.45 3.37 8.88
C THR A 224 -3.15 2.03 9.03
N GLY A 225 -3.11 1.18 8.00
CA GLY A 225 -3.73 -0.15 8.02
C GLY A 225 -4.89 -0.29 7.06
N ARG A 226 -5.69 -1.34 7.28
CA ARG A 226 -6.76 -1.76 6.36
C ARG A 226 -8.01 -2.12 7.16
N LYS A 227 -9.19 -1.88 6.59
CA LYS A 227 -10.49 -2.30 7.12
C LYS A 227 -11.08 -3.44 6.29
N PRO A 228 -11.74 -4.44 6.91
CA PRO A 228 -12.42 -5.49 6.15
C PRO A 228 -13.60 -4.91 5.34
N ASN A 229 -13.89 -5.51 4.19
CA ASN A 229 -14.98 -5.07 3.30
C ASN A 229 -16.27 -5.84 3.64
N LEU A 230 -17.01 -5.34 4.64
CA LEU A 230 -18.22 -5.99 5.16
C LEU A 230 -19.51 -5.20 4.91
N GLU A 231 -19.37 -3.94 4.51
CA GLU A 231 -20.49 -3.04 4.23
C GLU A 231 -21.17 -3.41 2.90
N ASN A 232 -22.49 -3.20 2.80
CA ASN A 232 -23.31 -3.31 1.58
C ASN A 232 -23.34 -4.69 0.87
N ILE A 233 -22.80 -5.74 1.48
CA ILE A 233 -22.77 -7.10 0.91
C ILE A 233 -23.88 -8.03 1.43
N GLY A 234 -24.78 -7.52 2.26
CA GLY A 234 -25.99 -8.24 2.69
C GLY A 234 -25.82 -9.14 3.92
N LEU A 235 -24.73 -8.99 4.69
CA LEU A 235 -24.42 -9.85 5.84
C LEU A 235 -25.39 -9.65 7.01
N ASP A 236 -25.72 -8.39 7.33
CA ASP A 236 -26.59 -8.04 8.45
C ASP A 236 -28.01 -8.58 8.22
N GLU A 237 -28.52 -8.46 7.00
CA GLU A 237 -29.88 -8.84 6.61
C GLU A 237 -30.13 -10.35 6.70
N ILE A 238 -29.07 -11.16 6.58
CA ILE A 238 -29.14 -12.61 6.72
C ILE A 238 -28.68 -13.10 8.09
N GLY A 239 -28.37 -12.18 9.02
CA GLY A 239 -28.01 -12.49 10.40
C GLY A 239 -26.62 -13.11 10.57
N VAL A 240 -25.65 -12.79 9.70
CA VAL A 240 -24.26 -13.20 9.90
C VAL A 240 -23.60 -12.30 10.95
N LEU A 241 -23.01 -12.92 11.99
CA LEU A 241 -22.22 -12.22 13.00
C LEU A 241 -20.77 -12.08 12.53
N TYR A 242 -20.19 -10.89 12.65
CA TYR A 242 -18.81 -10.58 12.25
C TYR A 242 -18.13 -9.56 13.17
#